data_AF-A0A968HLG7-F1
#
_entry.id   AF-A0A968HLG7-F1
#
_cell.length_a   1.000
_cell.length_b   1.000
_cell.length_c   1.000
_cell.angle_alpha   90.00
_cell.angle_beta   90.00
_cell.angle_gamma   90.00
#
_symmetry.space_group_name_H-M   'P 1'
#
loop_
_entity.id
_entity.type
_entity.pdbx_description
1 polymer ?
#
loop_
_entity_poly.entity_id
_entity_poly.type
_entity_poly.pdbx_seq_one_letter_code
_entity_poly.pdbx_strand_id
1 'polypeptide(L)'
;MASTATLGCPDETQTDDEVGDGSLLPGDLVISEIMADPEGADEGQEWLEIYNATGATMDLQGLTLVYSKADGTGRKTHTVARSVEIPSGAYVVVGGLLDELAPATGFVDYGFANELGAFGNTAGYLAIEDAKTIIDEVYYEEATSGASRAFDGSKAPDASVNDSLAEWCDSKTEFAPNVFATPGVANDFCSQDGCLEDGELRPVVSPTPGQLLINEVHANPKIVGDTEGEWFELLALADFDLNGLSFGKAVGEEAEETFLIPSASRSAPATTSSSRARAIRASTAGSRPSP
;
A
#
# COMPACT_ATOMS: atom_id res chain seq x y z
N MET A 1 53.34 -45.59 16.99
CA MET A 1 52.64 -45.25 15.74
C MET A 1 51.28 -44.71 16.14
N ALA A 2 51.09 -43.40 16.03
CA ALA A 2 49.82 -42.73 16.32
C ALA A 2 49.36 -42.09 15.00
N SER A 3 48.18 -42.46 14.53
CA SER A 3 47.53 -41.87 13.36
C SER A 3 46.29 -41.16 13.85
N THR A 4 46.37 -39.83 13.91
CA THR A 4 45.27 -38.92 14.20
C THR A 4 44.31 -38.90 13.01
N ALA A 5 43.04 -39.21 13.27
CA ALA A 5 41.95 -38.99 12.34
C ALA A 5 41.43 -37.56 12.52
N THR A 6 41.58 -36.73 11.49
CA THR A 6 40.94 -35.41 11.40
C THR A 6 39.68 -35.57 10.56
N LEU A 7 38.51 -35.52 11.20
CA LEU A 7 37.22 -35.38 10.53
C LEU A 7 37.10 -33.93 10.05
N GLY A 8 37.18 -33.71 8.73
CA GLY A 8 36.88 -32.43 8.11
C GLY A 8 35.37 -32.21 8.04
N CYS A 9 34.92 -30.99 8.33
CA CYS A 9 33.56 -30.54 7.99
C CYS A 9 33.38 -30.56 6.46
N PRO A 10 32.20 -30.93 5.94
CA PRO A 10 31.85 -30.63 4.57
C PRO A 10 31.83 -29.11 4.35
N ASP A 11 32.49 -28.71 3.28
CA ASP A 11 32.46 -27.39 2.66
C ASP A 11 31.07 -27.20 2.03
N GLU A 12 30.15 -26.55 2.74
CA GLU A 12 28.86 -26.16 2.18
C GLU A 12 29.04 -24.81 1.46
N THR A 13 29.63 -24.85 0.27
CA THR A 13 29.39 -23.80 -0.72
C THR A 13 28.00 -24.00 -1.30
N GLN A 14 27.01 -23.41 -0.64
CA GLN A 14 25.70 -23.08 -1.21
C GLN A 14 25.02 -22.06 -0.30
N THR A 15 25.46 -20.81 -0.41
CA THR A 15 24.47 -19.74 -0.44
C THR A 15 24.20 -19.51 -1.91
N ASP A 16 23.07 -20.04 -2.38
CA ASP A 16 22.35 -19.42 -3.49
C ASP A 16 21.89 -18.06 -2.95
N ASP A 17 22.84 -17.12 -2.87
CA ASP A 17 22.51 -15.72 -2.93
C ASP A 17 21.99 -15.54 -4.37
N GLU A 18 20.68 -15.69 -4.52
CA GLU A 18 19.92 -15.13 -5.64
C GLU A 18 20.29 -13.64 -5.69
N VAL A 19 21.36 -13.32 -6.41
CA VAL A 19 21.64 -11.98 -6.88
C VAL A 19 20.53 -11.73 -7.90
N GLY A 20 19.37 -11.29 -7.42
CA GLY A 20 18.35 -10.67 -8.24
C GLY A 20 19.07 -9.64 -9.10
N ASP A 21 18.92 -9.75 -10.41
CA ASP A 21 19.64 -8.97 -11.42
C ASP A 21 19.30 -7.46 -11.41
N GLY A 22 18.67 -6.98 -10.35
CA GLY A 22 18.13 -5.63 -10.23
C GLY A 22 16.90 -5.40 -11.11
N SER A 23 16.31 -6.43 -11.73
CA SER A 23 15.01 -6.29 -12.40
C SER A 23 13.88 -6.26 -11.37
N LEU A 24 12.90 -5.39 -11.63
CA LEU A 24 11.70 -5.28 -10.80
C LEU A 24 10.80 -6.49 -11.02
N LEU A 25 10.21 -6.97 -9.94
CA LEU A 25 9.20 -8.02 -9.94
C LEU A 25 7.79 -7.41 -9.93
N PRO A 26 6.79 -8.15 -10.45
CA PRO A 26 5.39 -7.79 -10.25
C PRO A 26 5.10 -7.54 -8.76
N GLY A 27 4.49 -6.40 -8.46
CA GLY A 27 4.19 -5.95 -7.10
C GLY A 27 5.26 -5.10 -6.41
N ASP A 28 6.45 -4.92 -6.98
CA ASP A 28 7.48 -4.06 -6.36
C ASP A 28 7.04 -2.58 -6.31
N LEU A 29 6.30 -2.15 -7.34
CA LEU A 29 5.66 -0.84 -7.44
C LEU A 29 4.18 -1.04 -7.69
N VAL A 30 3.32 -0.26 -7.04
CA VAL A 30 1.86 -0.42 -7.10
C VAL A 30 1.21 0.92 -7.37
N ILE A 31 0.30 1.01 -8.33
CA ILE A 31 -0.53 2.18 -8.60
C ILE A 31 -1.55 2.28 -7.46
N SER A 32 -1.50 3.38 -6.70
CA SER A 32 -2.32 3.60 -5.50
C SER A 32 -3.46 4.58 -5.72
N GLU A 33 -3.29 5.59 -6.57
CA GLU A 33 -4.28 6.66 -6.75
C GLU A 33 -4.26 7.19 -8.19
N ILE A 34 -5.41 7.59 -8.72
CA ILE A 34 -5.59 8.02 -10.11
C ILE A 34 -6.50 9.24 -10.16
N MET A 35 -6.00 10.36 -10.66
CA MET A 35 -6.81 11.53 -11.03
C MET A 35 -7.02 11.55 -12.54
N ALA A 36 -8.19 11.06 -12.98
CA ALA A 36 -8.56 10.98 -14.40
C ALA A 36 -9.57 12.05 -14.85
N ASP A 37 -10.23 12.75 -13.92
CA ASP A 37 -11.18 13.84 -14.23
C ASP A 37 -10.94 14.98 -13.23
N PRO A 38 -9.84 15.74 -13.35
CA PRO A 38 -9.59 16.89 -12.49
C PRO A 38 -10.64 17.99 -12.74
N GLU A 39 -11.07 18.71 -11.69
CA GLU A 39 -12.04 19.79 -11.88
C GLU A 39 -11.44 20.93 -12.73
N GLY A 40 -12.12 21.32 -13.80
CA GLY A 40 -11.74 22.47 -14.64
C GLY A 40 -11.17 22.07 -16.00
N ALA A 41 -9.98 22.58 -16.35
CA ALA A 41 -9.35 22.26 -17.63
C ALA A 41 -8.50 20.99 -17.51
N ASP A 42 -8.89 19.91 -18.19
CA ASP A 42 -8.24 18.60 -18.08
C ASP A 42 -6.76 18.60 -18.52
N GLU A 43 -6.36 19.55 -19.39
CA GLU A 43 -5.00 19.60 -19.94
C GLU A 43 -3.93 19.78 -18.85
N GLY A 44 -3.28 18.66 -18.53
CA GLY A 44 -2.10 18.58 -17.68
C GLY A 44 -2.35 18.58 -16.18
N GLN A 45 -3.57 18.23 -15.77
CA GLN A 45 -3.94 18.06 -14.36
C GLN A 45 -4.25 16.61 -13.98
N GLU A 46 -4.22 15.68 -14.94
CA GLU A 46 -4.36 14.25 -14.70
C GLU A 46 -3.02 13.66 -14.21
N TRP A 47 -3.11 12.71 -13.29
CA TRP A 47 -1.94 12.07 -12.70
C TRP A 47 -2.29 10.68 -12.15
N LEU A 48 -1.26 9.88 -11.91
CA LEU A 48 -1.35 8.68 -11.10
C LEU A 48 -0.27 8.70 -10.01
N GLU A 49 -0.54 7.98 -8.93
CA GLU A 49 0.39 7.79 -7.82
C GLU A 49 0.91 6.36 -7.81
N ILE A 50 2.19 6.21 -7.50
CA ILE A 50 2.90 4.94 -7.44
C ILE A 50 3.50 4.79 -6.03
N TYR A 51 3.14 3.69 -5.37
CA TYR A 51 3.65 3.24 -4.09
C TYR A 51 4.81 2.25 -4.27
N ASN A 52 5.86 2.38 -3.48
CA ASN A 52 6.93 1.39 -3.40
C ASN A 52 6.66 0.37 -2.30
N ALA A 53 6.28 -0.85 -2.70
CA ALA A 53 5.97 -1.95 -1.79
C ALA A 53 7.21 -2.74 -1.33
N THR A 54 8.39 -2.44 -1.88
CA THR A 54 9.63 -3.12 -1.50
C THR A 54 10.20 -2.63 -0.17
N GLY A 55 11.13 -3.39 0.39
CA GLY A 55 11.93 -3.00 1.56
C GLY A 55 13.12 -2.07 1.27
N ALA A 56 13.27 -1.58 0.03
CA ALA A 56 14.41 -0.77 -0.40
C ALA A 56 13.95 0.47 -1.19
N THR A 57 14.85 1.42 -1.46
CA THR A 57 14.57 2.55 -2.36
C THR A 57 14.54 2.05 -3.81
N MET A 58 13.45 2.32 -4.52
CA MET A 58 13.29 2.03 -5.96
C MET A 58 13.50 3.30 -6.79
N ASP A 59 13.94 3.17 -8.04
CA ASP A 59 14.03 4.28 -9.00
C ASP A 59 13.11 4.00 -10.19
N LEU A 60 12.28 4.96 -10.57
CA LEU A 60 11.41 4.83 -11.74
C LEU A 60 12.15 4.99 -13.07
N GLN A 61 13.40 5.46 -13.09
CA GLN A 61 14.12 5.73 -14.33
C GLN A 61 14.15 4.52 -15.26
N GLY A 62 13.72 4.71 -16.50
CA GLY A 62 13.69 3.66 -17.52
C GLY A 62 12.44 2.79 -17.51
N LEU A 63 11.60 2.86 -16.47
CA LEU A 63 10.30 2.21 -16.47
C LEU A 63 9.36 2.90 -17.47
N THR A 64 8.43 2.12 -17.99
CA THR A 64 7.44 2.57 -18.97
C THR A 64 6.07 2.67 -18.31
N LEU A 65 5.53 3.88 -18.25
CA LEU A 65 4.15 4.14 -17.91
C LEU A 65 3.28 3.89 -19.14
N VAL A 66 2.15 3.23 -18.95
CA VAL A 66 1.23 2.88 -20.03
C VAL A 66 -0.14 3.44 -19.72
N TYR A 67 -0.81 3.96 -20.75
CA TYR A 67 -2.23 4.22 -20.72
C TYR A 67 -2.91 3.60 -21.95
N SER A 68 -4.10 3.03 -21.78
CA SER A 68 -5.00 2.74 -22.88
C SER A 68 -6.46 2.91 -22.47
N LYS A 69 -7.36 2.94 -23.45
CA LYS A 69 -8.79 2.83 -23.15
C LYS A 69 -9.09 1.43 -22.58
N ALA A 70 -10.17 1.32 -21.82
CA ALA A 70 -10.61 0.05 -21.24
C ALA A 70 -10.92 -1.05 -22.29
N ASP A 71 -11.19 -0.68 -23.55
CA ASP A 71 -11.36 -1.62 -24.67
C ASP A 71 -10.04 -2.11 -25.31
N GLY A 72 -8.90 -1.72 -24.73
CA GLY A 72 -7.56 -2.06 -25.20
C GLY A 72 -7.08 -1.22 -26.39
N THR A 73 -7.85 -0.24 -26.86
CA THR A 73 -7.44 0.65 -27.96
C THR A 73 -6.74 1.91 -27.46
N GLY A 74 -6.03 2.58 -28.37
CA GLY A 74 -5.42 3.87 -28.07
C GLY A 74 -4.26 3.80 -27.07
N ARG A 75 -3.55 2.67 -27.01
CA ARG A 75 -2.37 2.50 -26.18
C ARG A 75 -1.34 3.60 -26.44
N LYS A 76 -0.87 4.20 -25.36
CA LYS A 76 0.16 5.22 -25.29
C LYS A 76 1.12 4.86 -24.18
N THR A 77 2.35 5.33 -24.30
CA THR A 77 3.44 4.97 -23.38
C THR A 77 4.32 6.17 -23.13
N HIS A 78 4.91 6.22 -21.94
CA HIS A 78 5.93 7.19 -21.57
C HIS A 78 7.05 6.50 -20.81
N THR A 79 8.30 6.69 -21.21
CA THR A 79 9.46 6.16 -20.47
C THR A 79 10.01 7.24 -19.55
N VAL A 80 10.13 6.93 -18.26
CA VAL A 80 10.63 7.87 -17.25
C VAL A 80 12.09 8.21 -17.54
N ALA A 81 12.36 9.48 -17.85
CA ALA A 81 13.62 9.91 -18.45
C ALA A 81 14.75 10.19 -17.44
N ARG A 82 14.41 10.51 -16.19
CA ARG A 82 15.36 10.82 -15.11
C ARG A 82 15.10 9.96 -13.88
N SER A 83 16.08 9.95 -12.99
CA SER A 83 15.95 9.34 -11.67
C SER A 83 14.82 9.99 -10.87
N VAL A 84 13.95 9.14 -10.33
CA VAL A 84 12.86 9.44 -9.41
C VAL A 84 12.89 8.35 -8.35
N GLU A 85 13.61 8.61 -7.26
CA GLU A 85 13.78 7.66 -6.17
C GLU A 85 12.55 7.66 -5.24
N ILE A 86 12.00 6.48 -4.99
CA ILE A 86 10.90 6.24 -4.07
C ILE A 86 11.45 5.45 -2.88
N PRO A 87 11.58 6.03 -1.68
CA PRO A 87 11.91 5.27 -0.48
C PRO A 87 10.94 4.11 -0.24
N SER A 88 11.39 3.10 0.51
CA SER A 88 10.51 2.00 0.93
C SER A 88 9.26 2.52 1.65
N GLY A 89 8.09 2.08 1.21
CA GLY A 89 6.80 2.49 1.77
C GLY A 89 6.40 3.94 1.47
N ALA A 90 7.06 4.60 0.51
CA ALA A 90 6.72 5.95 0.09
C ALA A 90 5.96 5.95 -1.25
N TYR A 91 5.42 7.11 -1.58
CA TYR A 91 4.61 7.37 -2.77
C TYR A 91 5.30 8.42 -3.64
N VAL A 92 5.07 8.35 -4.94
CA VAL A 92 5.38 9.43 -5.89
C VAL A 92 4.25 9.66 -6.86
N VAL A 93 4.06 10.90 -7.28
CA VAL A 93 3.02 11.31 -8.21
C VAL A 93 3.62 11.63 -9.57
N VAL A 94 3.07 11.04 -10.62
CA VAL A 94 3.46 11.32 -12.01
C VAL A 94 2.28 11.92 -12.78
N GLY A 95 2.48 13.08 -13.44
CA GLY A 95 1.40 13.90 -13.97
C GLY A 95 1.56 14.40 -15.40
N GLY A 96 0.45 14.80 -16.02
CA GLY A 96 0.32 15.23 -17.43
C GLY A 96 0.89 16.60 -17.78
N LEU A 97 1.96 17.03 -17.10
CA LEU A 97 2.59 18.33 -17.30
C LEU A 97 4.05 18.16 -17.73
N LEU A 98 4.66 19.22 -18.28
CA LEU A 98 6.08 19.19 -18.61
C LEU A 98 6.90 18.95 -17.34
N ASP A 99 7.82 17.98 -17.32
CA ASP A 99 8.60 17.63 -16.12
C ASP A 99 9.26 18.85 -15.42
N GLU A 100 9.69 19.85 -16.19
CA GLU A 100 10.25 21.10 -15.65
C GLU A 100 9.27 21.94 -14.80
N LEU A 101 7.97 21.73 -14.95
CA LEU A 101 6.91 22.39 -14.20
C LEU A 101 6.48 21.59 -12.96
N ALA A 102 6.87 20.32 -12.83
CA ALA A 102 6.49 19.46 -11.70
C ALA A 102 6.83 20.08 -10.34
N PRO A 103 8.05 20.65 -10.12
CA PRO A 103 8.38 21.26 -8.84
C PRO A 103 7.48 22.45 -8.45
N ALA A 104 6.87 23.13 -9.41
CA ALA A 104 5.99 24.28 -9.15
C ALA A 104 4.60 23.86 -8.67
N THR A 105 4.20 22.60 -8.89
CA THR A 105 2.92 22.05 -8.41
C THR A 105 2.94 21.82 -6.90
N GLY A 106 4.10 21.44 -6.35
CA GLY A 106 4.27 21.06 -4.96
C GLY A 106 3.77 19.66 -4.60
N PHE A 107 3.21 18.89 -5.55
CA PHE A 107 2.71 17.54 -5.31
C PHE A 107 3.00 16.54 -6.44
N VAL A 108 3.34 16.99 -7.65
CA VAL A 108 3.79 16.12 -8.74
C VAL A 108 5.31 16.01 -8.70
N ASP A 109 5.81 14.77 -8.65
CA ASP A 109 7.24 14.46 -8.59
C ASP A 109 7.87 14.35 -9.97
N TYR A 110 7.10 13.96 -10.99
CA TYR A 110 7.57 13.77 -12.36
C TYR A 110 6.49 14.05 -13.41
N GLY A 111 6.86 14.74 -14.49
CA GLY A 111 5.93 15.11 -15.56
C GLY A 111 6.13 14.29 -16.85
N PHE A 112 5.07 13.65 -17.35
CA PHE A 112 5.09 12.92 -18.63
C PHE A 112 4.60 13.76 -19.82
N ALA A 113 4.47 15.08 -19.64
CA ALA A 113 3.90 15.99 -20.63
C ALA A 113 2.56 15.47 -21.17
N ASN A 114 2.41 15.36 -22.48
CA ASN A 114 1.20 14.88 -23.13
C ASN A 114 1.33 13.45 -23.69
N GLU A 115 2.36 12.68 -23.31
CA GLU A 115 2.67 11.41 -23.95
C GLU A 115 1.62 10.32 -23.68
N LEU A 116 1.03 10.31 -22.48
CA LEU A 116 -0.14 9.47 -22.16
C LEU A 116 -1.47 10.13 -22.63
N GLY A 117 -1.44 11.41 -22.96
CA GLY A 117 -2.60 12.26 -23.26
C GLY A 117 -3.72 12.16 -22.23
N ALA A 118 -4.96 12.49 -22.63
CA ALA A 118 -6.10 12.49 -21.72
C ALA A 118 -6.49 11.08 -21.26
N PHE A 119 -6.63 10.92 -19.94
CA PHE A 119 -7.24 9.75 -19.33
C PHE A 119 -8.74 9.72 -19.67
N GLY A 120 -9.34 8.54 -19.57
CA GLY A 120 -10.75 8.35 -19.92
C GLY A 120 -11.61 8.58 -18.69
N ASN A 121 -12.54 9.54 -18.73
CA ASN A 121 -13.41 9.83 -17.58
C ASN A 121 -14.38 8.67 -17.27
N THR A 122 -14.78 7.86 -18.26
CA THR A 122 -15.71 6.73 -18.03
C THR A 122 -15.01 5.45 -17.62
N ALA A 123 -13.77 5.25 -18.07
CA ALA A 123 -12.92 4.12 -17.74
C ALA A 123 -11.56 4.27 -18.42
N GLY A 124 -10.56 3.57 -17.89
CA GLY A 124 -9.25 3.45 -18.51
C GLY A 124 -8.43 2.30 -17.96
N TYR A 125 -7.26 2.13 -18.54
CA TYR A 125 -6.26 1.16 -18.14
C TYR A 125 -4.91 1.86 -17.98
N LEU A 126 -4.25 1.62 -16.86
CA LEU A 126 -2.90 2.10 -16.57
C LEU A 126 -2.00 0.91 -16.23
N ALA A 127 -0.71 1.00 -16.55
CA ALA A 127 0.27 0.01 -16.13
C ALA A 127 1.67 0.61 -15.99
N ILE A 128 2.50 -0.07 -15.19
CA ILE A 128 3.93 0.16 -15.05
C ILE A 128 4.65 -1.06 -15.63
N GLU A 129 5.51 -0.85 -16.62
CA GLU A 129 6.26 -1.91 -17.27
C GLU A 129 7.77 -1.71 -17.10
N ASP A 130 8.48 -2.78 -16.73
CA ASP A 130 9.92 -2.90 -16.89
C ASP A 130 10.22 -3.79 -18.10
N ALA A 131 10.60 -3.17 -19.22
CA ALA A 131 10.79 -3.79 -20.53
C ALA A 131 9.59 -4.61 -21.05
N LYS A 132 9.42 -5.85 -20.61
CA LYS A 132 8.30 -6.74 -20.99
C LYS A 132 7.56 -7.31 -19.78
N THR A 133 8.01 -6.97 -18.59
CA THR A 133 7.39 -7.38 -17.33
C THR A 133 6.42 -6.29 -16.93
N ILE A 134 5.16 -6.66 -16.71
CA ILE A 134 4.19 -5.79 -16.06
C ILE A 134 4.53 -5.84 -14.57
N ILE A 135 4.89 -4.70 -14.01
CA ILE A 135 5.16 -4.55 -12.58
C ILE A 135 3.84 -4.40 -11.82
N ASP A 136 2.95 -3.59 -12.37
CA ASP A 136 1.58 -3.42 -11.88
C ASP A 136 0.69 -2.91 -13.01
N GLU A 137 -0.60 -3.22 -12.94
CA GLU A 137 -1.62 -2.74 -13.85
C GLU A 137 -2.93 -2.50 -13.12
N VAL A 138 -3.76 -1.60 -13.66
CA VAL A 138 -5.07 -1.31 -13.08
C VAL A 138 -6.06 -0.93 -14.15
N TYR A 139 -7.27 -1.50 -14.03
CA TYR A 139 -8.46 -0.99 -14.68
C TYR A 139 -9.22 -0.10 -13.71
N TYR A 140 -9.57 1.10 -14.14
CA TYR A 140 -10.46 1.97 -13.38
C TYR A 140 -11.73 2.25 -14.19
N GLU A 141 -12.84 2.42 -13.48
CA GLU A 141 -14.14 2.80 -14.03
C GLU A 141 -14.52 4.20 -13.53
N GLU A 142 -15.44 4.86 -14.23
CA GLU A 142 -16.12 6.13 -13.91
C GLU A 142 -15.37 7.01 -12.89
N ALA A 143 -14.62 7.99 -13.40
CA ALA A 143 -13.98 9.03 -12.64
C ALA A 143 -15.00 10.10 -12.23
N THR A 144 -14.93 10.54 -10.98
CA THR A 144 -15.73 11.65 -10.47
C THR A 144 -14.96 12.94 -10.69
N SER A 145 -15.58 13.92 -11.33
CA SER A 145 -14.92 15.20 -11.59
C SER A 145 -14.47 15.88 -10.29
N GLY A 146 -13.20 16.24 -10.22
CA GLY A 146 -12.54 16.79 -9.05
C GLY A 146 -12.10 15.78 -7.98
N ALA A 147 -12.36 14.49 -8.17
CA ALA A 147 -11.97 13.45 -7.20
C ALA A 147 -11.13 12.35 -7.86
N SER A 148 -10.03 11.97 -7.23
CA SER A 148 -9.26 10.80 -7.63
C SER A 148 -9.97 9.51 -7.24
N ARG A 149 -9.67 8.46 -7.99
CA ARG A 149 -9.92 7.07 -7.59
C ARG A 149 -8.72 6.62 -6.76
N ALA A 150 -8.95 6.23 -5.52
CA ALA A 150 -7.93 5.76 -4.60
C ALA A 150 -8.18 4.31 -4.20
N PHE A 151 -7.10 3.52 -4.16
CA PHE A 151 -7.10 2.19 -3.55
C PHE A 151 -7.33 2.32 -2.04
N ASP A 152 -8.11 1.41 -1.45
CA ASP A 152 -8.52 1.50 -0.04
C ASP A 152 -7.33 1.62 0.91
N GLY A 153 -7.17 2.79 1.52
CA GLY A 153 -6.07 3.08 2.45
C GLY A 153 -6.07 2.24 3.73
N SER A 154 -7.13 1.46 3.97
CA SER A 154 -7.14 0.46 5.05
C SER A 154 -6.23 -0.76 4.77
N LYS A 155 -5.76 -0.90 3.53
CA LYS A 155 -4.93 -1.99 3.04
C LYS A 155 -3.58 -1.45 2.60
N ALA A 156 -2.52 -2.25 2.78
CA ALA A 156 -1.27 -1.97 2.08
C ALA A 156 -1.51 -2.11 0.57
N PRO A 157 -1.06 -1.17 -0.28
CA PRO A 157 -1.18 -1.32 -1.72
C PRO A 157 -0.52 -2.60 -2.20
N ASP A 158 -1.27 -3.39 -2.96
CA ASP A 158 -0.85 -4.68 -3.52
C ASP A 158 -1.30 -4.78 -4.97
N ALA A 159 -0.39 -5.18 -5.87
CA ALA A 159 -0.60 -5.19 -7.32
C ALA A 159 -1.59 -6.26 -7.84
N SER A 160 -2.06 -7.15 -6.99
CA SER A 160 -3.10 -8.13 -7.34
C SER A 160 -4.45 -7.78 -6.71
N VAL A 161 -4.42 -7.13 -5.55
CA VAL A 161 -5.64 -6.67 -4.87
C VAL A 161 -6.18 -5.40 -5.52
N ASN A 162 -5.30 -4.52 -6.02
CA ASN A 162 -5.68 -3.30 -6.74
C ASN A 162 -6.30 -3.57 -8.13
N ASP A 163 -6.27 -4.79 -8.65
CA ASP A 163 -7.02 -5.19 -9.86
C ASP A 163 -8.53 -5.25 -9.63
N SER A 164 -8.97 -5.35 -8.37
CA SER A 164 -10.37 -5.44 -8.01
C SER A 164 -10.98 -4.05 -7.86
N LEU A 165 -11.89 -3.68 -8.76
CA LEU A 165 -12.65 -2.42 -8.70
C LEU A 165 -13.40 -2.19 -7.37
N ALA A 166 -13.67 -3.25 -6.61
CA ALA A 166 -14.31 -3.15 -5.29
C ALA A 166 -13.40 -2.53 -4.22
N GLU A 167 -12.10 -2.49 -4.48
CA GLU A 167 -11.06 -1.95 -3.59
C GLU A 167 -10.74 -0.49 -3.87
N TRP A 168 -11.46 0.12 -4.83
CA TRP A 168 -11.27 1.51 -5.22
C TRP A 168 -12.50 2.35 -4.91
N CYS A 169 -12.27 3.58 -4.46
CA CYS A 169 -13.32 4.55 -4.17
C CYS A 169 -12.87 5.96 -4.55
N ASP A 170 -13.79 6.90 -4.53
CA ASP A 170 -13.45 8.31 -4.65
C ASP A 170 -12.77 8.79 -3.36
N SER A 171 -11.68 9.53 -3.52
CA SER A 171 -11.04 10.27 -2.44
C SER A 171 -12.02 11.29 -1.83
N LYS A 172 -11.84 11.55 -0.54
CA LYS A 172 -12.72 12.35 0.33
C LYS A 172 -11.98 13.50 0.99
N THR A 173 -10.65 13.40 1.08
CA THR A 173 -9.76 14.44 1.60
C THR A 173 -9.66 15.58 0.59
N GLU A 174 -10.08 16.79 0.98
CA GLU A 174 -9.94 17.99 0.16
C GLU A 174 -8.48 18.47 0.18
N PHE A 175 -7.71 18.06 -0.84
CA PHE A 175 -6.30 18.40 -1.03
C PHE A 175 -6.11 19.87 -1.43
N ALA A 176 -6.97 20.36 -2.32
CA ALA A 176 -7.06 21.75 -2.74
C ALA A 176 -8.55 22.12 -2.90
N PRO A 177 -8.93 23.41 -3.03
CA PRO A 177 -10.33 23.79 -3.16
C PRO A 177 -11.03 22.99 -4.26
N ASN A 178 -12.05 22.21 -3.88
CA ASN A 178 -12.80 21.27 -4.74
C ASN A 178 -11.99 20.14 -5.40
N VAL A 179 -10.77 19.86 -4.95
CA VAL A 179 -9.95 18.73 -5.42
C VAL A 179 -9.82 17.74 -4.27
N PHE A 180 -10.42 16.57 -4.44
CA PHE A 180 -10.42 15.50 -3.45
C PHE A 180 -9.40 14.43 -3.84
N ALA A 181 -8.31 14.33 -3.07
CA ALA A 181 -7.18 13.43 -3.35
C ALA A 181 -6.23 13.32 -2.13
N THR A 182 -5.28 12.40 -2.20
CA THR A 182 -4.25 12.16 -1.17
C THR A 182 -2.82 12.09 -1.74
N PRO A 183 -2.39 13.00 -2.64
CA PRO A 183 -1.12 12.87 -3.33
C PRO A 183 0.09 12.90 -2.37
N GLY A 184 0.98 11.94 -2.55
CA GLY A 184 2.22 11.75 -1.81
C GLY A 184 2.05 11.13 -0.42
N VAL A 185 0.84 10.72 -0.03
CA VAL A 185 0.54 10.16 1.29
C VAL A 185 -0.42 8.98 1.19
N ALA A 186 -0.65 8.29 2.32
CA ALA A 186 -1.59 7.18 2.35
C ALA A 186 -3.02 7.63 1.96
N ASN A 187 -3.68 6.79 1.15
CA ASN A 187 -5.03 7.01 0.65
C ASN A 187 -6.10 7.08 1.74
N ASP A 188 -7.23 7.68 1.37
CA ASP A 188 -8.46 7.61 2.17
C ASP A 188 -8.99 6.17 2.25
N PHE A 189 -9.75 5.90 3.31
CA PHE A 189 -10.42 4.62 3.47
C PHE A 189 -11.70 4.59 2.64
N CYS A 190 -11.93 3.50 1.91
CA CYS A 190 -13.12 3.38 1.08
C CYS A 190 -14.39 3.24 1.92
N SER A 191 -14.33 2.45 2.97
CA SER A 191 -15.39 2.37 3.98
C SER A 191 -15.06 3.29 5.15
N GLN A 192 -15.92 4.29 5.39
CA GLN A 192 -15.84 5.15 6.59
C GLN A 192 -16.32 4.38 7.84
N ASP A 193 -15.67 3.26 8.17
CA ASP A 193 -15.71 2.72 9.52
C ASP A 193 -14.82 3.60 10.40
N GLY A 194 -15.26 4.83 10.63
CA GLY A 194 -14.58 5.81 11.46
C GLY A 194 -14.51 5.37 12.91
N CYS A 195 -13.52 5.89 13.64
CA CYS A 195 -13.46 5.70 15.08
C CYS A 195 -14.46 6.64 15.76
N LEU A 196 -15.30 6.09 16.62
CA LEU A 196 -16.23 6.89 17.43
C LEU A 196 -15.46 7.48 18.63
N GLU A 197 -15.19 8.78 18.59
CA GLU A 197 -14.60 9.53 19.72
C GLU A 197 -15.63 10.53 20.24
N ASP A 198 -15.96 10.44 21.54
CA ASP A 198 -16.97 11.26 22.21
C ASP A 198 -18.36 11.32 21.52
N GLY A 199 -18.71 10.26 20.77
CA GLY A 199 -19.99 10.15 20.08
C GLY A 199 -20.02 10.79 18.70
N GLU A 200 -18.90 11.34 18.24
CA GLU A 200 -18.70 11.80 16.86
C GLU A 200 -17.83 10.80 16.10
N LEU A 201 -18.21 10.51 14.86
CA LEU A 201 -17.38 9.71 13.97
C LEU A 201 -16.24 10.59 13.48
N ARG A 202 -15.02 10.13 13.69
CA ARG A 202 -13.82 10.73 13.09
C ARG A 202 -13.09 9.72 12.21
N PRO A 203 -12.27 10.19 11.24
CA PRO A 203 -11.39 9.33 10.46
C PRO A 203 -10.50 8.48 11.37
N VAL A 204 -10.18 7.27 10.91
CA VAL A 204 -9.18 6.39 11.54
C VAL A 204 -7.80 7.03 11.38
N VAL A 205 -7.02 7.06 12.45
CA VAL A 205 -5.62 7.51 12.45
C VAL A 205 -4.74 6.27 12.36
N SER A 206 -4.14 6.01 11.20
CA SER A 206 -3.20 4.89 11.03
C SER A 206 -1.79 5.21 11.55
N PRO A 207 -1.02 4.23 12.03
CA PRO A 207 0.39 4.43 12.34
C PRO A 207 1.21 4.64 11.06
N THR A 208 2.17 5.56 11.08
CA THR A 208 3.19 5.64 10.02
C THR A 208 4.34 4.65 10.29
N PRO A 209 5.14 4.27 9.26
CA PRO A 209 6.30 3.39 9.45
C PRO A 209 7.18 3.84 10.62
N GLY A 210 7.48 2.90 11.53
CA GLY A 210 8.25 3.14 12.75
C GLY A 210 7.46 3.62 13.97
N GLN A 211 6.16 3.90 13.86
CA GLN A 211 5.30 4.24 15.01
C GLN A 211 4.67 3.02 15.70
N LEU A 212 4.66 1.87 15.03
CA LEU A 212 4.25 0.59 15.60
C LEU A 212 5.36 -0.43 15.36
N LEU A 213 5.78 -1.10 16.43
CA LEU A 213 6.86 -2.10 16.40
C LEU A 213 6.37 -3.42 16.97
N ILE A 214 6.76 -4.53 16.35
CA ILE A 214 6.75 -5.83 17.03
C ILE A 214 7.94 -5.84 18.00
N ASN A 215 7.69 -5.85 19.31
CA ASN A 215 8.75 -5.77 20.32
C ASN A 215 9.05 -7.11 20.98
N GLU A 216 8.14 -8.09 20.92
CA GLU A 216 8.37 -9.44 21.41
C GLU A 216 7.67 -10.47 20.51
N VAL A 217 8.28 -11.63 20.33
CA VAL A 217 7.70 -12.76 19.58
C VAL A 217 7.96 -14.06 20.35
N HIS A 218 6.92 -14.88 20.47
CA HIS A 218 6.96 -16.19 21.11
C HIS A 218 6.39 -17.25 20.16
N ALA A 219 7.18 -17.59 19.13
CA ALA A 219 6.79 -18.50 18.05
C ALA A 219 6.96 -20.00 18.37
N ASN A 220 7.29 -20.39 19.61
CA ASN A 220 7.44 -21.81 19.97
C ASN A 220 7.10 -22.05 21.45
N PRO A 221 5.81 -22.09 21.79
CA PRO A 221 5.37 -22.31 23.16
C PRO A 221 5.56 -23.77 23.60
N LYS A 222 6.30 -23.98 24.70
CA LYS A 222 6.52 -25.33 25.26
C LYS A 222 5.34 -25.91 26.06
N ILE A 223 4.34 -25.08 26.38
CA ILE A 223 3.27 -25.41 27.33
C ILE A 223 1.99 -25.89 26.62
N VAL A 224 1.83 -25.54 25.35
CA VAL A 224 0.71 -25.89 24.47
C VAL A 224 1.29 -26.36 23.13
N GLY A 225 0.47 -26.90 22.22
CA GLY A 225 0.97 -27.38 20.93
C GLY A 225 1.51 -26.24 20.05
N ASP A 226 2.39 -26.53 19.09
CA ASP A 226 3.06 -25.52 18.26
C ASP A 226 2.11 -24.58 17.48
N THR A 227 0.85 -24.95 17.31
CA THR A 227 -0.19 -24.11 16.66
C THR A 227 -1.04 -23.30 17.64
N GLU A 228 -0.78 -23.41 18.94
CA GLU A 228 -1.53 -22.75 20.01
C GLU A 228 -0.56 -22.01 20.92
N GLY A 229 -0.88 -20.79 21.35
CA GLY A 229 -0.04 -20.04 22.29
C GLY A 229 1.21 -19.40 21.67
N GLU A 230 1.28 -19.34 20.35
CA GLU A 230 2.11 -18.36 19.65
C GLU A 230 1.52 -16.97 19.90
N TRP A 231 2.39 -16.01 20.15
CA TRP A 231 2.00 -14.61 20.33
C TRP A 231 3.13 -13.68 19.98
N PHE A 232 2.78 -12.44 19.69
CA PHE A 232 3.71 -11.34 19.62
C PHE A 232 3.16 -10.15 20.39
N GLU A 233 4.06 -9.28 20.83
CA GLU A 233 3.72 -8.02 21.47
C GLU A 233 3.95 -6.87 20.49
N LEU A 234 3.03 -5.91 20.54
CA LEU A 234 3.09 -4.67 19.79
C LEU A 234 3.39 -3.50 20.74
N LEU A 235 4.42 -2.73 20.39
CA LEU A 235 4.78 -1.47 21.01
C LEU A 235 4.31 -0.31 20.13
N ALA A 236 3.36 0.48 20.65
CA ALA A 236 2.94 1.74 20.05
C ALA A 236 3.84 2.88 20.56
N LEU A 237 4.44 3.62 19.61
CA LEU A 237 5.29 4.78 19.87
C LEU A 237 4.59 6.11 19.57
N ALA A 238 3.37 6.07 19.04
CA ALA A 238 2.50 7.20 18.77
C ALA A 238 1.03 6.86 19.08
N ASP A 239 0.17 7.87 19.07
CA ASP A 239 -1.27 7.69 19.14
C ASP A 239 -1.82 7.39 17.74
N PHE A 240 -2.45 6.23 17.59
CA PHE A 240 -3.14 5.78 16.38
C PHE A 240 -4.26 4.80 16.77
N ASP A 241 -5.16 4.52 15.84
CA ASP A 241 -6.24 3.56 15.97
C ASP A 241 -5.82 2.19 15.43
N LEU A 242 -6.34 1.13 16.04
CA LEU A 242 -6.06 -0.25 15.61
C LEU A 242 -6.95 -0.71 14.46
N ASN A 243 -7.99 0.07 14.15
CA ASN A 243 -8.96 -0.25 13.10
C ASN A 243 -8.25 -0.38 11.75
N GLY A 244 -8.49 -1.48 11.04
CA GLY A 244 -7.87 -1.75 9.73
C GLY A 244 -6.43 -2.30 9.81
N LEU A 245 -5.79 -2.27 10.98
CA LEU A 245 -4.48 -2.86 11.17
C LEU A 245 -4.57 -4.38 11.01
N SER A 246 -3.76 -4.91 10.08
CA SER A 246 -3.75 -6.30 9.67
C SER A 246 -2.38 -6.93 9.86
N PHE A 247 -2.33 -8.24 10.13
CA PHE A 247 -1.09 -8.99 10.31
C PHE A 247 -1.15 -10.32 9.57
N GLY A 248 -0.02 -10.70 9.00
CA GLY A 248 0.18 -11.98 8.31
C GLY A 248 1.56 -12.54 8.60
N LYS A 249 1.84 -13.74 8.06
CA LYS A 249 3.13 -14.43 8.25
C LYS A 249 4.21 -13.95 7.30
N ALA A 250 3.83 -13.39 6.16
CA ALA A 250 4.73 -12.87 5.15
C ALA A 250 4.18 -11.57 4.54
N VAL A 251 5.10 -10.75 4.04
CA VAL A 251 4.77 -9.54 3.27
C VAL A 251 4.28 -9.99 1.88
N GLY A 252 3.18 -9.40 1.39
CA GLY A 252 2.57 -9.78 0.10
C GLY A 252 1.70 -11.04 0.15
N GLU A 253 1.50 -11.62 1.34
CA GLU A 253 0.44 -12.62 1.55
C GLU A 253 -0.78 -11.96 2.20
N GLU A 254 -1.97 -12.48 1.89
CA GLU A 254 -3.22 -12.08 2.52
C GLU A 254 -3.08 -12.09 4.05
N ALA A 255 -3.56 -11.04 4.70
CA ALA A 255 -3.53 -10.95 6.15
C ALA A 255 -4.33 -12.11 6.77
N GLU A 256 -3.74 -12.79 7.75
CA GLU A 256 -4.42 -13.88 8.45
C GLU A 256 -5.43 -13.34 9.47
N GLU A 257 -5.16 -12.14 10.03
CA GLU A 257 -6.02 -11.50 11.01
C GLU A 257 -6.03 -9.97 10.81
N THR A 258 -7.22 -9.37 10.90
CA THR A 258 -7.42 -7.92 10.90
C THR A 258 -8.15 -7.53 12.17
N PHE A 259 -7.73 -6.44 12.80
CA PHE A 259 -8.50 -5.87 13.92
C PHE A 259 -9.83 -5.29 13.41
N LEU A 260 -10.90 -6.08 13.58
CA LEU A 260 -12.27 -5.71 13.25
C LEU A 260 -13.00 -5.03 14.43
N ILE A 261 -13.92 -4.13 14.11
CA ILE A 261 -14.93 -3.63 15.05
C ILE A 261 -15.87 -4.76 15.51
N PRO A 262 -16.18 -4.90 16.82
CA PRO A 262 -17.41 -5.57 17.20
C PRO A 262 -18.57 -4.68 16.75
N SER A 263 -19.32 -5.12 15.73
CA SER A 263 -20.53 -4.45 15.28
C SER A 263 -21.46 -4.24 16.48
N ALA A 264 -21.65 -2.99 16.90
CA ALA A 264 -22.63 -2.50 17.87
C ALA A 264 -23.30 -3.59 18.75
N SER A 265 -22.62 -4.10 19.78
CA SER A 265 -23.35 -4.74 20.88
C SER A 265 -24.01 -3.64 21.71
N ARG A 266 -25.29 -3.41 21.47
CA ARG A 266 -26.18 -2.72 22.42
C ARG A 266 -25.87 -3.19 23.85
N SER A 267 -25.72 -2.22 24.75
CA SER A 267 -25.57 -2.36 26.20
C SER A 267 -24.18 -2.74 26.74
N ALA A 268 -23.36 -1.72 26.99
CA ALA A 268 -22.54 -1.66 28.19
C ALA A 268 -22.41 -0.18 28.61
N PRO A 269 -22.55 0.15 29.91
CA PRO A 269 -22.51 1.53 30.37
C PRO A 269 -21.08 2.07 30.28
N ALA A 270 -21.00 3.38 29.99
CA ALA A 270 -19.78 4.15 29.91
C ALA A 270 -18.85 3.88 31.10
N THR A 271 -17.66 3.36 30.81
CA THR A 271 -16.39 3.71 31.47
C THR A 271 -15.28 3.04 30.67
N THR A 272 -14.27 3.82 30.27
CA THR A 272 -13.10 3.47 29.43
C THR A 272 -13.34 3.15 27.95
N SER A 273 -13.71 4.16 27.16
CA SER A 273 -13.27 4.24 25.76
C SER A 273 -11.87 4.86 25.75
N SER A 274 -10.86 4.04 25.54
CA SER A 274 -9.48 4.45 25.32
C SER A 274 -8.88 3.40 24.40
N SER A 275 -9.25 3.44 23.12
CA SER A 275 -8.61 2.70 22.03
C SER A 275 -7.22 3.26 21.68
N ARG A 276 -6.53 3.89 22.64
CA ARG A 276 -5.14 4.30 22.50
C ARG A 276 -4.24 3.17 23.00
N ALA A 277 -3.48 2.60 22.08
CA ALA A 277 -2.55 1.53 22.37
C ALA A 277 -1.44 2.02 23.32
N ARG A 278 -1.29 1.37 24.48
CA ARG A 278 -0.11 1.56 25.35
C ARG A 278 0.73 0.29 25.50
N ALA A 279 0.16 -0.87 25.14
CA ALA A 279 0.75 -2.19 24.86
C ALA A 279 -0.39 -3.13 24.47
N ILE A 280 -0.22 -3.95 23.42
CA ILE A 280 -1.26 -4.92 22.98
C ILE A 280 -0.60 -6.29 22.81
N ARG A 281 -1.23 -7.31 23.41
CA ARG A 281 -0.85 -8.71 23.23
C ARG A 281 -1.83 -9.35 22.25
N ALA A 282 -1.37 -9.72 21.06
CA ALA A 282 -2.15 -10.46 20.07
C ALA A 282 -1.84 -11.96 20.21
N SER A 283 -2.88 -12.81 20.11
CA SER A 283 -2.78 -14.28 20.15
C SER A 283 -3.50 -14.83 18.93
N THR A 284 -2.87 -15.74 18.20
CA THR A 284 -3.55 -16.53 17.17
C THR A 284 -4.34 -17.63 17.88
N ALA A 285 -5.67 -17.46 17.99
CA ALA A 285 -6.54 -18.45 18.62
C ALA A 285 -7.29 -19.23 17.54
N GLY A 286 -6.79 -20.41 17.18
CA GLY A 286 -7.55 -21.39 16.41
C GLY A 286 -8.80 -21.85 17.17
N SER A 287 -9.97 -21.54 16.63
CA SER A 287 -11.31 -22.07 16.96
C SER A 287 -11.67 -22.30 18.43
N ARG A 288 -12.54 -21.45 18.95
CA ARG A 288 -13.26 -21.61 20.23
C ARG A 288 -14.01 -22.96 20.28
N PRO A 289 -13.85 -23.81 21.30
CA PRO A 289 -14.76 -24.93 21.47
C PRO A 289 -16.14 -24.39 21.88
N SER A 290 -17.18 -24.84 21.17
CA SER A 290 -18.59 -24.61 21.54
C SER A 290 -18.90 -25.23 22.92
N PRO A 291 -19.85 -24.67 23.69
CA PRO A 291 -20.04 -24.95 25.12
C PRO A 291 -20.31 -26.42 25.46
#